data_AF-A0A3P9JD28-F1
#
_entry.id   AF-A0A3P9JD28-F1
#
_cell.length_a   1.000
_cell.length_b   1.000
_cell.length_c   1.000
_cell.angle_alpha   90.00
_cell.angle_beta   90.00
_cell.angle_gamma   90.00
#
_symmetry.space_group_name_H-M   'P 1'
#
loop_
_entity.id
_entity.type
_entity.pdbx_description
1 polymer ?
#
loop_
_entity_poly.entity_id
_entity_poly.type
_entity_poly.pdbx_seq_one_letter_code
_entity_poly.pdbx_strand_id
1 'polypeptide(L)'
;GPKSSFITPEKRAKLRSNPVKVHFAEEVEVNGHSQGNSLLFLPNVLKVYLENGQTKAFKFEPSTTVKDIVLTLKEKLSLSHIEHFSLVLEQQFSSNKLQLLHEDERIQQQVVQRKEVHDYRCLFRVCFMPKDLRKLLQEDPTAFEYLYQQGVNDVLQERYAVEMRCNTALRLAALHIQERLVSCGQSPKVNLKTIKTWGIENFVSSTLLRNMREKDLRKAVGYHMKQSQSQYDPKQKVDQARINYLEELSDLKCFGGKSFGATLM
;
A
#
# COMPACT_ATOMS: atom_id res chain seq x y z
N GLY A 1 2.10 3.19 57.27
CA GLY A 1 1.50 2.27 56.29
C GLY A 1 1.14 3.04 55.03
N PRO A 2 1.44 2.56 53.82
CA PRO A 2 1.06 3.27 52.63
C PRO A 2 -0.40 2.97 52.28
N LYS A 3 -1.17 4.04 52.12
CA LYS A 3 -2.59 4.03 51.76
C LYS A 3 -2.77 3.47 50.35
N SER A 4 -3.51 2.37 50.23
CA SER A 4 -4.04 1.85 48.98
C SER A 4 -4.98 2.88 48.34
N SER A 5 -4.72 3.28 47.10
CA SER A 5 -5.67 4.05 46.31
C SER A 5 -6.52 3.08 45.50
N PHE A 6 -7.78 2.93 45.90
CA PHE A 6 -8.76 2.15 45.16
C PHE A 6 -9.01 2.80 43.80
N ILE A 7 -8.77 2.04 42.73
CA ILE A 7 -9.12 2.41 41.36
C ILE A 7 -10.65 2.41 41.25
N THR A 8 -11.23 3.54 40.86
CA THR A 8 -12.67 3.68 40.65
C THR A 8 -13.16 2.82 39.47
N PRO A 9 -14.42 2.37 39.49
CA PRO A 9 -15.02 1.56 38.41
C PRO A 9 -14.88 2.22 37.02
N GLU A 10 -14.93 3.54 36.95
CA GLU A 10 -14.77 4.32 35.71
C GLU A 10 -13.33 4.30 35.17
N LYS A 11 -12.32 4.35 36.06
CA LYS A 11 -10.91 4.15 35.67
C LYS A 11 -10.68 2.70 35.21
N ARG A 12 -11.36 1.73 35.82
CA ARG A 12 -11.30 0.31 35.41
C ARG A 12 -11.96 0.08 34.05
N ALA A 13 -13.04 0.79 33.74
CA ALA A 13 -13.70 0.75 32.44
C ALA A 13 -12.86 1.40 31.32
N LYS A 14 -12.23 2.56 31.58
CA LYS A 14 -11.32 3.23 30.62
C LYS A 14 -10.05 2.42 30.32
N LEU A 15 -9.57 1.61 31.27
CA LEU A 15 -8.45 0.69 31.04
C LEU A 15 -8.85 -0.53 30.20
N ARG A 16 -10.12 -0.96 30.23
CA ARG A 16 -10.63 -2.04 29.38
C ARG A 16 -10.85 -1.59 27.93
N SER A 17 -11.09 -0.30 27.70
CA SER A 17 -11.30 0.28 26.38
C SER A 17 -10.04 0.95 25.81
N ASN A 18 -8.83 0.57 26.25
CA ASN A 18 -7.62 1.26 25.84
C ASN A 18 -7.37 1.00 24.34
N PRO A 19 -7.54 2.00 23.45
CA PRO A 19 -7.16 1.82 22.06
C PRO A 19 -5.64 1.61 22.02
N VAL A 20 -5.18 0.73 21.14
CA VAL A 20 -3.77 0.37 21.03
C VAL A 20 -2.95 1.66 20.87
N LYS A 21 -1.99 1.87 21.78
CA LYS A 21 -1.12 3.06 21.77
C LYS A 21 -0.12 2.92 20.62
N VAL A 22 -0.23 3.80 19.63
CA VAL A 22 0.64 3.85 18.45
C VAL A 22 1.66 4.97 18.62
N HIS A 23 2.95 4.63 18.50
CA HIS A 23 4.04 5.59 18.39
C HIS A 23 4.49 5.70 16.92
N PHE A 24 4.85 6.91 16.49
CA PHE A 24 5.30 7.21 15.12
C PHE A 24 6.83 7.16 15.09
N ALA A 25 7.40 6.43 14.13
CA ALA A 25 8.81 6.49 13.80
C ALA A 25 8.96 6.56 12.28
N GLU A 26 9.73 7.52 11.79
CA GLU A 26 10.18 7.62 10.40
C GLU A 26 11.45 6.76 10.26
N GLU A 27 11.50 5.86 9.28
CA GLU A 27 12.70 5.04 9.06
C GLU A 27 13.75 5.79 8.27
N VAL A 28 15.01 5.64 8.68
CA VAL A 28 16.19 6.06 7.91
C VAL A 28 16.64 4.86 7.08
N GLU A 29 16.44 4.90 5.77
CA GLU A 29 16.93 3.86 4.87
C GLU A 29 18.45 3.96 4.70
N VAL A 30 19.18 2.91 5.07
CA VAL A 30 20.60 2.75 4.73
C VAL A 30 20.76 1.44 3.97
N ASN A 31 21.11 1.52 2.69
CA ASN A 31 21.49 0.39 1.81
C ASN A 31 20.43 -0.74 1.64
N GLY A 32 19.14 -0.39 1.61
CA GLY A 32 18.08 -1.33 1.19
C GLY A 32 17.90 -2.57 2.08
N HIS A 33 18.54 -2.61 3.25
CA HIS A 33 18.39 -3.66 4.25
C HIS A 33 18.03 -3.02 5.58
N SER A 34 16.81 -3.21 6.03
CA SER A 34 16.41 -2.93 7.41
C SER A 34 17.19 -3.89 8.31
N GLN A 35 18.28 -3.44 8.93
CA GLN A 35 19.01 -4.19 9.96
C GLN A 35 18.12 -4.29 11.20
N GLY A 36 17.19 -5.25 11.22
CA GLY A 36 16.24 -5.46 12.31
C GLY A 36 15.08 -6.40 11.94
N ASN A 37 14.36 -6.91 12.94
CA ASN A 37 13.16 -7.69 12.72
C ASN A 37 12.11 -6.82 11.99
N SER A 38 11.74 -7.17 10.76
CA SER A 38 10.76 -6.38 10.00
C SER A 38 9.32 -6.59 10.43
N LEU A 39 9.02 -7.67 11.16
CA LEU A 39 7.68 -7.91 11.68
C LEU A 39 7.44 -7.19 13.01
N LEU A 40 8.48 -7.10 13.86
CA LEU A 40 8.38 -6.58 15.22
C LEU A 40 9.34 -5.42 15.47
N PHE A 41 8.82 -4.32 16.01
CA PHE A 41 9.66 -3.21 16.48
C PHE A 41 10.34 -3.52 17.81
N LEU A 42 9.61 -4.17 18.72
CA LEU A 42 10.03 -4.65 20.04
C LEU A 42 9.28 -5.95 20.37
N PRO A 43 9.67 -6.70 21.41
CA PRO A 43 8.85 -7.81 21.89
C PRO A 43 7.41 -7.36 22.14
N ASN A 44 6.46 -8.08 21.56
CA ASN A 44 5.03 -7.79 21.64
C ASN A 44 4.58 -6.46 21.01
N VAL A 45 5.38 -5.90 20.09
CA VAL A 45 5.04 -4.69 19.32
C VAL A 45 5.13 -5.00 17.83
N LEU A 46 3.98 -5.23 17.21
CA LEU A 46 3.85 -5.49 15.77
C LEU A 46 4.13 -4.22 14.99
N LYS A 47 4.97 -4.33 13.96
CA LYS A 47 5.23 -3.25 12.99
C LYS A 47 4.36 -3.47 11.76
N VAL A 48 3.48 -2.50 11.47
CA VAL A 48 2.60 -2.51 10.29
C VAL A 48 3.02 -1.40 9.33
N TYR A 49 3.28 -1.76 8.08
CA TYR A 49 3.67 -0.85 7.02
C TYR A 49 2.44 -0.41 6.23
N LEU A 50 2.40 0.87 5.89
CA LEU A 50 1.36 1.49 5.09
C LEU A 50 1.88 1.76 3.67
N GLU A 51 0.97 1.91 2.71
CA GLU A 51 1.33 2.12 1.30
C GLU A 51 2.02 3.46 1.02
N ASN A 52 1.91 4.43 1.94
CA ASN A 52 2.62 5.70 1.85
C ASN A 52 4.07 5.63 2.40
N GLY A 53 4.58 4.44 2.71
CA GLY A 53 5.92 4.23 3.27
C GLY A 53 6.01 4.43 4.80
N GLN A 54 4.95 4.90 5.45
CA GLN A 54 4.95 5.03 6.91
C GLN A 54 4.79 3.68 7.61
N THR A 55 5.22 3.63 8.86
CA THR A 55 5.01 2.47 9.72
C THR A 55 4.22 2.85 10.97
N LYS A 56 3.46 1.90 11.49
CA LYS A 56 2.68 2.01 12.73
C LYS A 56 3.03 0.84 13.64
N ALA A 57 3.34 1.16 14.88
CA ALA A 57 3.66 0.17 15.90
C ALA A 57 2.43 -0.13 16.77
N PHE A 58 2.10 -1.42 16.93
CA PHE A 58 0.96 -1.90 17.71
C PHE A 58 1.43 -2.82 18.82
N LYS A 59 1.28 -2.39 20.07
CA LYS A 59 1.43 -3.29 21.20
C LYS A 59 0.28 -4.30 21.19
N PHE A 60 0.60 -5.58 21.33
CA PHE A 60 -0.39 -6.66 21.37
C PHE A 60 -0.26 -7.50 22.64
N GLU A 61 -1.37 -8.15 23.00
CA GLU A 61 -1.52 -9.11 24.09
C GLU A 61 -1.95 -10.47 23.52
N PRO A 62 -1.96 -11.57 24.30
CA PRO A 62 -2.32 -12.89 23.79
C PRO A 62 -3.71 -12.99 23.12
N SER A 63 -4.63 -12.10 23.50
CA SER A 63 -5.98 -12.03 22.94
C SER A 63 -6.13 -11.08 21.75
N THR A 64 -5.10 -10.28 21.42
CA THR A 64 -5.19 -9.31 20.31
C THR A 64 -5.30 -10.05 18.98
N THR A 65 -6.32 -9.69 18.22
CA THR A 65 -6.62 -10.24 16.91
C THR A 65 -6.16 -9.31 15.79
N VAL A 66 -6.11 -9.82 14.56
CA VAL A 66 -5.94 -9.01 13.35
C VAL A 66 -7.03 -7.93 13.25
N LYS A 67 -8.28 -8.30 13.56
CA LYS A 67 -9.42 -7.37 13.56
C LYS A 67 -9.20 -6.15 14.45
N ASP A 68 -8.65 -6.35 15.66
CA ASP A 68 -8.39 -5.25 16.60
C ASP A 68 -7.42 -4.22 16.01
N ILE A 69 -6.37 -4.69 15.32
CA ILE A 69 -5.39 -3.82 14.67
C ILE A 69 -6.00 -3.12 13.46
N VAL A 70 -6.75 -3.83 12.62
CA VAL A 70 -7.45 -3.27 11.44
C VAL A 70 -8.43 -2.18 11.86
N LEU A 71 -9.24 -2.40 12.90
CA LEU A 71 -10.17 -1.40 13.43
C LEU A 71 -9.45 -0.19 14.05
N THR A 72 -8.31 -0.41 14.70
CA THR A 72 -7.49 0.72 15.17
C THR A 72 -6.96 1.54 13.98
N LEU A 73 -6.50 0.89 12.91
CA LEU A 73 -6.05 1.57 11.69
C LEU A 73 -7.19 2.32 11.00
N LYS A 74 -8.40 1.75 10.96
CA LYS A 74 -9.60 2.43 10.47
C LYS A 74 -9.77 3.81 11.10
N GLU A 75 -9.75 3.87 12.43
CA GLU A 75 -9.90 5.12 13.17
C GLU A 75 -8.74 6.09 12.91
N LYS A 76 -7.50 5.58 12.94
CA LYS A 76 -6.29 6.40 12.77
C LYS A 76 -6.15 6.98 11.37
N LEU A 77 -6.62 6.26 10.37
CA LEU A 77 -6.57 6.68 8.97
C LEU A 77 -7.89 7.32 8.51
N SER A 78 -8.89 7.44 9.39
CA SER A 78 -10.22 8.00 9.08
C SER A 78 -10.91 7.30 7.91
N LEU A 79 -10.79 5.97 7.85
CA LEU A 79 -11.42 5.16 6.80
C LEU A 79 -12.90 4.90 7.11
N SER A 80 -13.74 5.04 6.09
CA SER A 80 -15.17 4.73 6.17
C SER A 80 -15.44 3.27 5.79
N HIS A 81 -14.82 2.78 4.71
CA HIS A 81 -15.05 1.44 4.15
C HIS A 81 -13.92 0.46 4.51
N ILE A 82 -13.91 0.02 5.78
CA ILE A 82 -12.85 -0.87 6.30
C ILE A 82 -12.94 -2.30 5.75
N GLU A 83 -14.10 -2.71 5.23
CA GLU A 83 -14.35 -4.03 4.64
C GLU A 83 -13.45 -4.34 3.44
N HIS A 84 -12.85 -3.32 2.83
CA HIS A 84 -11.88 -3.48 1.74
C HIS A 84 -10.49 -3.88 2.22
N PHE A 85 -10.19 -3.72 3.51
CA PHE A 85 -8.83 -3.79 4.04
C PHE A 85 -8.58 -5.03 4.90
N SER A 86 -7.33 -5.47 4.92
CA SER A 86 -6.83 -6.46 5.89
C SER A 86 -5.33 -6.28 6.13
N LEU A 87 -4.79 -7.12 7.03
CA LEU A 87 -3.36 -7.30 7.18
C LEU A 87 -2.86 -8.45 6.30
N VAL A 88 -1.66 -8.26 5.76
CA VAL A 88 -0.98 -9.22 4.89
C VAL A 88 0.46 -9.38 5.35
N LEU A 89 0.96 -10.61 5.43
CA LEU A 89 2.40 -10.86 5.56
C LEU A 89 3.04 -10.94 4.18
N GLU A 90 4.06 -10.12 3.95
CA GLU A 90 4.90 -10.19 2.76
C GLU A 90 6.26 -10.77 3.12
N GLN A 91 6.70 -11.78 2.37
CA GLN A 91 8.04 -12.34 2.50
C GLN A 91 9.07 -11.38 1.86
N GLN A 92 10.08 -10.94 2.62
CA GLN A 92 11.08 -9.96 2.19
C GLN A 92 11.82 -10.34 0.91
N PHE A 93 12.15 -11.63 0.76
CA PHE A 93 12.90 -12.11 -0.41
C PHE A 93 12.00 -12.43 -1.61
N SER A 94 10.69 -12.23 -1.48
CA SER A 94 9.71 -12.48 -2.56
C SER A 94 8.48 -11.59 -2.39
N SER A 95 8.50 -10.43 -3.02
CA SER A 95 7.38 -9.46 -2.99
C SER A 95 6.06 -10.01 -3.55
N ASN A 96 6.12 -11.15 -4.25
CA ASN A 96 4.96 -11.84 -4.81
C ASN A 96 4.29 -12.80 -3.81
N LYS A 97 4.93 -13.09 -2.67
CA LYS A 97 4.38 -13.98 -1.63
C LYS A 97 3.70 -13.18 -0.54
N LEU A 98 2.45 -12.83 -0.83
CA LEU A 98 1.54 -12.17 0.11
C LEU A 98 0.62 -13.20 0.78
N GLN A 99 0.64 -13.27 2.11
CA GLN A 99 -0.25 -14.11 2.90
C GLN A 99 -1.29 -13.24 3.60
N LEU A 100 -2.55 -13.33 3.15
CA LEU A 100 -3.67 -12.67 3.81
C LEU A 100 -3.85 -13.25 5.22
N LEU A 101 -4.03 -12.37 6.21
CA LEU A 101 -4.36 -12.76 7.57
C LEU A 101 -5.87 -12.69 7.77
N HIS A 102 -6.45 -13.74 8.36
CA HIS A 102 -7.86 -13.76 8.71
C HIS A 102 -8.13 -12.88 9.94
N GLU A 103 -9.31 -12.25 10.01
CA GLU A 103 -9.60 -11.26 11.05
C GLU A 103 -9.55 -11.83 12.48
N ASP A 104 -9.93 -13.10 12.64
CA ASP A 104 -9.90 -13.81 13.92
C ASP A 104 -8.52 -14.34 14.33
N GLU A 105 -7.50 -14.23 13.46
CA GLU A 105 -6.16 -14.70 13.81
C GLU A 105 -5.59 -13.87 14.97
N ARG A 106 -5.05 -14.57 15.97
CA ARG A 106 -4.36 -13.96 17.11
C ARG A 106 -2.94 -13.59 16.72
N ILE A 107 -2.58 -12.33 16.95
CA ILE A 107 -1.27 -11.79 16.59
C ILE A 107 -0.14 -12.59 17.23
N GLN A 108 -0.24 -12.86 18.54
CA GLN A 108 0.84 -13.55 19.25
C GLN A 108 1.02 -15.00 18.80
N GLN A 109 -0.07 -15.79 18.73
CA GLN A 109 -0.01 -17.24 18.55
C GLN A 109 0.02 -17.66 17.07
N GLN A 110 -0.63 -16.89 16.18
CA GLN A 110 -0.85 -17.32 14.80
C GLN A 110 -0.10 -16.47 13.78
N VAL A 111 0.33 -15.26 14.13
CA VAL A 111 1.09 -14.36 13.23
C VAL A 111 2.57 -14.35 13.61
N VAL A 112 2.88 -14.05 14.88
CA VAL A 112 4.26 -13.86 15.37
C VAL A 112 4.98 -15.18 15.67
N GLN A 113 4.24 -16.27 15.87
CA GLN A 113 4.83 -17.61 16.07
C GLN A 113 4.90 -18.42 14.76
N ARG A 114 4.59 -17.83 13.60
CA ARG A 114 4.80 -18.52 12.31
C ARG A 114 6.27 -18.86 12.14
N LYS A 115 6.56 -19.95 11.42
CA LYS A 115 7.93 -20.25 11.00
C LYS A 115 8.44 -19.08 10.14
N GLU A 116 9.72 -18.74 10.27
CA GLU A 116 10.39 -17.70 9.45
C GLU A 116 9.88 -16.26 9.69
N VAL A 117 9.42 -15.89 10.88
CA VAL A 117 8.91 -14.53 11.18
C VAL A 117 9.88 -13.38 10.87
N HIS A 118 11.19 -13.64 10.88
CA HIS A 118 12.19 -12.63 10.55
C HIS A 118 12.19 -12.27 9.05
N ASP A 119 11.61 -13.13 8.21
CA ASP A 119 11.56 -12.95 6.77
C ASP A 119 10.27 -12.24 6.32
N TYR A 120 9.38 -11.88 7.25
CA TYR A 120 8.11 -11.23 6.93
C TYR A 120 8.06 -9.77 7.38
N ARG A 121 7.34 -8.96 6.62
CA ARG A 121 6.80 -7.67 7.06
C ARG A 121 5.27 -7.68 6.99
N CYS A 122 4.62 -7.00 7.92
CA CYS A 122 3.16 -6.91 7.96
C CYS A 122 2.69 -5.64 7.25
N LEU A 123 1.89 -5.78 6.21
CA LEU A 123 1.34 -4.67 5.43
C LEU A 123 -0.15 -4.49 5.76
N PHE A 124 -0.61 -3.24 5.84
CA PHE A 124 -2.04 -2.92 5.81
C PHE A 124 -2.44 -2.60 4.37
N ARG A 125 -3.38 -3.37 3.82
CA ARG A 125 -3.66 -3.37 2.37
C ARG A 125 -5.13 -3.44 2.06
N VAL A 126 -5.51 -2.87 0.91
CA VAL A 126 -6.77 -3.19 0.25
C VAL A 126 -6.64 -4.61 -0.32
N CYS A 127 -7.40 -5.55 0.23
CA CYS A 127 -7.39 -6.96 -0.16
C CYS A 127 -8.68 -7.40 -0.84
N PHE A 128 -9.78 -6.67 -0.60
CA PHE A 128 -11.09 -6.97 -1.16
C PHE A 128 -11.51 -5.79 -2.04
N MET A 129 -11.44 -5.96 -3.35
CA MET A 129 -11.57 -4.84 -4.27
C MET A 129 -12.97 -4.21 -4.27
N PRO A 130 -13.07 -2.86 -4.32
CA PRO A 130 -14.33 -2.20 -4.61
C PRO A 130 -14.81 -2.59 -6.02
N LYS A 131 -16.14 -2.74 -6.17
CA LYS A 131 -16.75 -3.01 -7.48
C LYS A 131 -16.76 -1.77 -8.39
N ASP A 132 -16.84 -0.58 -7.80
CA ASP A 132 -16.90 0.69 -8.50
C ASP A 132 -15.93 1.69 -7.86
N LEU A 133 -14.90 2.04 -8.63
CA LEU A 133 -13.84 2.97 -8.20
C LEU A 133 -14.34 4.40 -8.02
N ARG A 134 -15.33 4.84 -8.82
CA ARG A 134 -15.89 6.20 -8.75
C ARG A 134 -16.78 6.34 -7.53
N LYS A 135 -17.55 5.30 -7.23
CA LYS A 135 -18.33 5.21 -6.00
C LYS A 135 -17.41 5.25 -4.77
N LEU A 136 -16.34 4.45 -4.75
CA LEU A 136 -15.37 4.49 -3.65
C LEU A 136 -14.76 5.88 -3.47
N LEU A 137 -14.34 6.54 -4.56
CA LEU A 137 -13.82 7.91 -4.50
C LEU A 137 -14.83 8.89 -3.90
N GLN A 138 -16.13 8.76 -4.22
CA GLN A 138 -17.16 9.66 -3.70
C GLN A 138 -17.45 9.42 -2.21
N GLU A 139 -17.49 8.16 -1.79
CA GLU A 139 -17.91 7.77 -0.43
C GLU A 139 -16.74 7.72 0.56
N ASP A 140 -15.53 7.39 0.10
CA ASP A 140 -14.31 7.31 0.90
C ASP A 140 -13.06 7.66 0.06
N PRO A 141 -12.80 8.97 -0.15
CA PRO A 141 -11.63 9.43 -0.91
C PRO A 141 -10.30 8.93 -0.34
N THR A 142 -10.23 8.73 0.98
CA THR A 142 -9.01 8.25 1.64
C THR A 142 -8.74 6.79 1.32
N ALA A 143 -9.75 5.92 1.34
CA ALA A 143 -9.61 4.54 0.90
C ALA A 143 -9.26 4.45 -0.60
N PHE A 144 -9.87 5.31 -1.43
CA PHE A 144 -9.55 5.39 -2.86
C PHE A 144 -8.08 5.80 -3.11
N GLU A 145 -7.59 6.84 -2.43
CA GLU A 145 -6.19 7.26 -2.54
C GLU A 145 -5.23 6.16 -2.05
N TYR A 146 -5.59 5.45 -0.98
CA TYR A 146 -4.82 4.32 -0.49
C TYR A 146 -4.72 3.20 -1.53
N LEU A 147 -5.83 2.87 -2.21
CA LEU A 147 -5.85 1.89 -3.29
C LEU A 147 -4.98 2.33 -4.48
N TYR A 148 -5.02 3.61 -4.85
CA TYR A 148 -4.15 4.17 -5.89
C TYR A 148 -2.67 4.00 -5.55
N GLN A 149 -2.26 4.39 -4.34
CA GLN A 149 -0.89 4.23 -3.85
C GLN A 149 -0.46 2.75 -3.85
N GLN A 150 -1.36 1.87 -3.41
CA GLN A 150 -1.14 0.44 -3.44
C GLN A 150 -0.86 -0.07 -4.87
N GLY A 151 -1.67 0.33 -5.85
CA GLY A 151 -1.49 -0.07 -7.24
C GLY A 151 -0.16 0.42 -7.82
N VAL A 152 0.24 1.66 -7.52
CA VAL A 152 1.55 2.21 -7.92
C VAL A 152 2.69 1.39 -7.32
N ASN A 153 2.63 1.10 -6.03
CA ASN A 153 3.64 0.29 -5.34
C ASN A 153 3.73 -1.12 -5.94
N ASP A 154 2.59 -1.76 -6.23
CA ASP A 154 2.53 -3.11 -6.81
C ASP A 154 3.19 -3.17 -8.19
N VAL A 155 3.00 -2.14 -9.01
CA VAL A 155 3.65 -2.02 -10.32
C VAL A 155 5.17 -1.85 -10.18
N LEU A 156 5.60 -0.94 -9.31
CA LEU A 156 7.03 -0.66 -9.10
C LEU A 156 7.77 -1.84 -8.46
N GLN A 157 7.11 -2.58 -7.56
CA GLN A 157 7.61 -3.80 -6.91
C GLN A 157 7.43 -5.06 -7.76
N GLU A 158 6.98 -4.90 -9.01
CA GLU A 158 6.90 -5.97 -10.01
C GLU A 158 5.95 -7.11 -9.63
N ARG A 159 4.92 -6.82 -8.82
CA ARG A 159 3.92 -7.81 -8.37
C ARG A 159 3.08 -8.40 -9.51
N TYR A 160 2.97 -7.68 -10.61
CA TYR A 160 2.27 -8.11 -11.81
C TYR A 160 3.20 -8.56 -12.94
N ALA A 161 4.51 -8.71 -12.72
CA ALA A 161 5.48 -8.91 -13.80
C ALA A 161 5.24 -10.15 -14.68
N VAL A 162 4.55 -11.18 -14.15
CA VAL A 162 4.19 -12.38 -14.91
C VAL A 162 3.11 -12.11 -15.96
N GLU A 163 2.17 -11.21 -15.67
CA GLU A 163 1.01 -10.91 -16.51
C GLU A 163 1.17 -9.61 -17.31
N MET A 164 1.74 -8.58 -16.67
CA MET A 164 1.79 -7.22 -17.20
C MET A 164 2.74 -7.11 -18.39
N ARG A 165 2.22 -6.58 -19.49
CA ARG A 165 3.02 -6.30 -20.69
C ARG A 165 3.80 -5.01 -20.54
N CYS A 166 4.95 -4.94 -21.20
CA CYS A 166 5.81 -3.74 -21.23
C CYS A 166 5.05 -2.48 -21.66
N ASN A 167 4.16 -2.58 -22.66
CA ASN A 167 3.33 -1.45 -23.12
C ASN A 167 2.38 -0.93 -22.02
N THR A 168 1.74 -1.83 -21.26
CA THR A 168 0.88 -1.48 -20.12
C THR A 168 1.70 -0.81 -19.02
N ALA A 169 2.87 -1.35 -18.68
CA ALA A 169 3.77 -0.73 -17.71
C ALA A 169 4.19 0.70 -18.11
N LEU A 170 4.49 0.93 -19.40
CA LEU A 170 4.82 2.26 -19.93
C LEU A 170 3.63 3.23 -19.91
N ARG A 171 2.40 2.73 -20.14
CA ARG A 171 1.16 3.51 -19.99
C ARG A 171 0.89 3.90 -18.54
N LEU A 172 1.03 2.96 -17.61
CA LEU A 172 0.90 3.20 -16.18
C LEU A 172 1.92 4.24 -15.71
N ALA A 173 3.18 4.13 -16.16
CA ALA A 173 4.20 5.15 -15.87
C ALA A 173 3.79 6.54 -16.38
N ALA A 174 3.25 6.63 -17.61
CA ALA A 174 2.76 7.89 -18.17
C ALA A 174 1.58 8.47 -17.37
N LEU A 175 0.63 7.62 -16.94
CA LEU A 175 -0.52 8.03 -16.11
C LEU A 175 -0.08 8.51 -14.72
N HIS A 176 0.90 7.85 -14.09
CA HIS A 176 1.44 8.28 -12.79
C HIS A 176 2.19 9.62 -12.90
N ILE A 177 2.97 9.83 -13.96
CA ILE A 177 3.60 11.13 -14.21
C ILE A 177 2.55 12.23 -14.44
N GLN A 178 1.47 11.92 -15.16
CA GLN A 178 0.36 12.86 -15.36
C GLN A 178 -0.33 13.21 -14.05
N GLU A 179 -0.65 12.22 -13.21
CA GLU A 179 -1.18 12.44 -11.86
C GLU A 179 -0.26 13.40 -11.09
N ARG A 180 1.06 13.12 -11.08
CA ARG A 180 2.03 13.92 -10.33
C ARG A 180 2.11 15.36 -10.83
N LEU A 181 2.04 15.57 -12.14
CA LEU A 181 2.03 16.92 -12.74
C LEU A 181 0.81 17.71 -12.26
N VAL A 182 -0.38 17.11 -12.28
CA VAL A 182 -1.61 17.75 -11.81
C VAL A 182 -1.56 18.03 -10.31
N SER A 183 -1.07 17.07 -9.52
CA SER A 183 -0.89 17.21 -8.06
C SER A 183 0.09 18.33 -7.70
N CYS A 184 1.09 18.61 -8.54
CA CYS A 184 2.00 19.74 -8.39
C CYS A 184 1.51 21.05 -9.03
N GLY A 185 0.26 21.11 -9.53
CA GLY A 185 -0.29 22.29 -10.20
C GLY A 185 0.38 22.63 -11.54
N GLN A 186 1.12 21.68 -12.13
CA GLN A 186 1.75 21.87 -13.44
C GLN A 186 0.82 21.44 -14.57
N SER A 187 0.88 22.15 -15.70
CA SER A 187 0.09 21.74 -16.86
C SER A 187 0.60 20.39 -17.40
N PRO A 188 -0.27 19.47 -17.83
CA PRO A 188 0.14 18.21 -18.45
C PRO A 188 0.85 18.39 -19.79
N LYS A 189 0.83 19.62 -20.35
CA LYS A 189 1.63 20.03 -21.52
C LYS A 189 3.12 20.25 -21.18
N VAL A 190 3.50 20.16 -19.91
CA VAL A 190 4.89 20.31 -19.47
C VAL A 190 5.75 19.15 -19.96
N ASN A 191 6.92 19.52 -20.47
CA ASN A 191 7.81 18.73 -21.30
C ASN A 191 8.55 17.64 -20.48
N LEU A 192 9.18 16.67 -21.16
CA LEU A 192 10.06 15.62 -20.60
C LEU A 192 11.19 16.15 -19.67
N LYS A 193 11.38 17.47 -19.60
CA LYS A 193 12.31 18.15 -18.70
C LYS A 193 11.94 17.97 -17.22
N THR A 194 10.67 17.93 -16.84
CA THR A 194 10.28 17.72 -15.43
C THR A 194 10.58 16.30 -14.96
N ILE A 195 10.46 15.31 -15.86
CA ILE A 195 10.82 13.91 -15.57
C ILE A 195 12.30 13.79 -15.22
N LYS A 196 13.19 14.61 -15.82
CA LYS A 196 14.61 14.64 -15.43
C LYS A 196 14.82 15.05 -13.98
N THR A 197 13.99 15.95 -13.45
CA THR A 197 14.10 16.43 -12.06
C THR A 197 13.56 15.39 -11.08
N TRP A 198 12.51 14.66 -11.45
CA TRP A 198 11.92 13.65 -10.58
C TRP A 198 12.64 12.30 -10.63
N GLY A 199 13.45 12.02 -11.66
CA GLY A 199 14.02 10.69 -11.87
C GLY A 199 12.99 9.74 -12.48
N ILE A 200 13.34 9.08 -13.58
CA ILE A 200 12.40 8.15 -14.26
C ILE A 200 12.18 6.88 -13.43
N GLU A 201 13.15 6.51 -12.62
CA GLU A 201 13.16 5.36 -11.72
C GLU A 201 12.00 5.36 -10.71
N ASN A 202 11.42 6.52 -10.42
CA ASN A 202 10.24 6.63 -9.54
C ASN A 202 8.92 6.25 -10.23
N PHE A 203 8.94 6.02 -11.55
CA PHE A 203 7.75 5.76 -12.36
C PHE A 203 7.79 4.44 -13.13
N VAL A 204 8.94 3.77 -13.19
CA VAL A 204 9.12 2.52 -13.93
C VAL A 204 9.80 1.47 -13.07
N SER A 205 9.51 0.20 -13.34
CA SER A 205 10.08 -0.92 -12.59
C SER A 205 11.57 -1.14 -12.85
N SER A 206 12.24 -1.85 -11.93
CA SER A 206 13.68 -2.14 -12.03
C SER A 206 14.06 -2.91 -13.31
N THR A 207 13.19 -3.82 -13.75
CA THR A 207 13.36 -4.61 -14.98
C THR A 207 13.35 -3.72 -16.21
N LEU A 208 12.45 -2.72 -16.28
CA LEU A 208 12.42 -1.77 -17.40
C LEU A 208 13.67 -0.89 -17.43
N LEU A 209 14.12 -0.39 -16.27
CA LEU A 209 15.34 0.41 -16.16
C LEU A 209 16.59 -0.34 -16.64
N ARG A 210 16.66 -1.64 -16.34
CA ARG A 210 17.79 -2.49 -16.75
C ARG A 210 17.78 -2.82 -18.24
N ASN A 211 16.60 -3.00 -18.83
CA ASN A 211 16.45 -3.50 -20.19
C ASN A 211 16.30 -2.40 -21.26
N MET A 212 16.02 -1.15 -20.86
CA MET A 212 15.85 -0.03 -21.79
C MET A 212 16.72 1.15 -21.39
N ARG A 213 17.34 1.80 -22.39
CA ARG A 213 18.09 3.05 -22.14
C ARG A 213 17.15 4.13 -21.66
N GLU A 214 17.58 4.95 -20.70
CA GLU A 214 16.78 6.05 -20.13
C GLU A 214 16.20 6.99 -21.20
N LYS A 215 16.95 7.24 -22.29
CA LYS A 215 16.48 8.05 -23.42
C LYS A 215 15.28 7.40 -24.13
N ASP A 216 15.32 6.09 -24.33
CA ASP A 216 14.26 5.35 -25.02
C ASP A 216 13.04 5.18 -24.11
N LEU A 217 13.23 4.94 -22.80
CA LEU A 217 12.17 4.94 -21.80
C LEU A 217 11.42 6.28 -21.79
N ARG A 218 12.13 7.40 -21.67
CA ARG A 218 11.50 8.74 -21.72
C ARG A 218 10.75 8.97 -23.01
N LYS A 219 11.28 8.51 -24.15
CA LYS A 219 10.61 8.64 -25.44
C LYS A 219 9.31 7.83 -25.47
N ALA A 220 9.32 6.60 -24.97
CA ALA A 220 8.16 5.71 -24.93
C ALA A 220 7.08 6.23 -23.95
N VAL A 221 7.47 6.61 -22.74
CA VAL A 221 6.56 7.24 -21.75
C VAL A 221 5.98 8.54 -22.32
N GLY A 222 6.81 9.39 -22.93
CA GLY A 222 6.36 10.62 -23.57
C GLY A 222 5.40 10.40 -24.74
N TYR A 223 5.52 9.29 -25.47
CA TYR A 223 4.55 8.91 -26.49
C TYR A 223 3.18 8.60 -25.87
N HIS A 224 3.13 7.79 -24.80
CA HIS A 224 1.87 7.50 -24.10
C HIS A 224 1.26 8.73 -23.45
N MET A 225 2.06 9.61 -22.84
CA MET A 225 1.55 10.88 -22.29
C MET A 225 0.82 11.72 -23.35
N LYS A 226 1.36 11.79 -24.58
CA LYS A 226 0.73 12.52 -25.69
C LYS A 226 -0.54 11.83 -26.20
N GLN A 227 -0.55 10.50 -26.20
CA GLN A 227 -1.74 9.73 -26.60
C GLN A 227 -2.89 9.98 -25.63
N SER A 228 -2.64 9.93 -24.32
CA SER A 228 -3.63 10.20 -23.29
C SER A 228 -4.05 11.68 -23.22
N GLN A 229 -3.19 12.61 -23.65
CA GLN A 229 -3.53 14.04 -23.76
C GLN A 229 -4.66 14.32 -24.76
N SER A 230 -4.84 13.49 -25.78
CA SER A 230 -5.95 13.67 -26.75
C SER A 230 -7.33 13.45 -26.13
N GLN A 231 -7.38 12.78 -24.98
CA GLN A 231 -8.58 12.53 -24.19
C GLN A 231 -8.70 13.47 -22.97
N TYR A 232 -7.79 14.45 -22.86
CA TYR A 232 -7.61 15.25 -21.65
C TYR A 232 -8.44 16.55 -21.69
N ASP A 233 -9.32 16.73 -20.71
CA ASP A 233 -9.97 18.02 -20.43
C ASP A 233 -9.02 18.87 -19.56
N PRO A 234 -8.70 20.13 -19.90
CA PRO A 234 -7.93 21.04 -19.04
C PRO A 234 -8.43 21.14 -17.58
N LYS A 235 -9.68 20.76 -17.30
CA LYS A 235 -10.28 20.71 -15.96
C LYS A 235 -10.10 19.38 -15.22
N GLN A 236 -9.37 18.42 -15.78
CA GLN A 236 -9.23 17.09 -15.21
C GLN A 236 -8.57 17.15 -13.83
N LYS A 237 -9.31 16.70 -12.81
CA LYS A 237 -8.87 16.66 -11.42
C LYS A 237 -7.86 15.52 -11.22
N VAL A 238 -6.98 15.66 -10.23
CA VAL A 238 -6.03 14.61 -9.78
C VAL A 238 -6.71 13.24 -9.69
N ASP A 239 -7.92 13.21 -9.13
CA ASP A 239 -8.69 11.98 -8.95
C ASP A 239 -9.03 11.27 -10.27
N GLN A 240 -9.22 11.99 -11.37
CA GLN A 240 -9.48 11.36 -12.66
C GLN A 240 -8.21 10.70 -13.23
N ALA A 241 -7.02 11.25 -12.98
CA ALA A 241 -5.77 10.59 -13.35
C ALA A 241 -5.58 9.29 -12.54
N ARG A 242 -5.92 9.31 -11.24
CA ARG A 242 -5.91 8.14 -10.37
C ARG A 242 -6.93 7.08 -10.80
N ILE A 243 -8.15 7.49 -11.18
CA ILE A 243 -9.16 6.58 -11.76
C ILE A 243 -8.61 5.91 -13.01
N ASN A 244 -8.09 6.67 -13.97
CA ASN A 244 -7.57 6.11 -15.22
C ASN A 244 -6.43 5.10 -14.97
N TYR A 245 -5.58 5.36 -13.96
CA TYR A 245 -4.52 4.44 -13.56
C TYR A 245 -5.07 3.12 -13.03
N LEU A 246 -6.06 3.19 -12.13
CA LEU A 246 -6.70 2.00 -11.54
C LEU A 246 -7.56 1.25 -12.56
N GLU A 247 -8.18 1.95 -13.52
CA GLU A 247 -8.89 1.33 -14.65
C GLU A 247 -7.92 0.55 -15.55
N GLU A 248 -6.75 1.10 -15.91
CA GLU A 248 -5.72 0.36 -16.69
C GLU A 248 -5.18 -0.85 -15.90
N LEU A 249 -5.08 -0.76 -14.56
CA LEU A 249 -4.73 -1.91 -13.73
C LEU A 249 -5.84 -2.97 -13.66
N SER A 250 -7.11 -2.57 -13.76
CA SER A 250 -8.25 -3.48 -13.67
C SER A 250 -8.35 -4.47 -14.83
N ASP A 251 -7.63 -4.22 -15.91
CA ASP A 251 -7.47 -5.17 -17.02
C ASP A 251 -6.57 -6.37 -16.66
N LEU A 252 -5.79 -6.28 -15.58
CA LEU A 252 -4.95 -7.37 -15.08
C LEU A 252 -5.75 -8.30 -14.17
N LYS A 253 -5.75 -9.59 -14.44
CA LYS A 253 -6.42 -10.63 -13.63
C LYS A 253 -5.86 -10.69 -12.20
N CYS A 254 -4.57 -10.43 -12.04
CA CYS A 254 -3.92 -10.40 -10.74
C CYS A 254 -4.22 -9.11 -9.94
N PHE A 255 -4.80 -8.07 -10.55
CA PHE A 255 -5.22 -6.88 -9.81
C PHE A 255 -6.49 -7.20 -9.02
N GLY A 256 -6.37 -7.21 -7.69
CA GLY A 256 -7.49 -7.55 -6.81
C GLY A 256 -7.83 -9.04 -6.73
N GLY A 257 -7.05 -9.89 -7.39
CA GLY A 257 -7.26 -11.33 -7.44
C GLY A 257 -5.98 -12.09 -7.10
N LYS A 258 -6.13 -13.35 -6.72
CA LYS A 258 -5.00 -14.25 -6.50
C LYS A 258 -5.30 -15.62 -7.11
N SER A 259 -4.34 -16.13 -7.88
CA SER A 259 -4.42 -17.46 -8.47
C SER A 259 -3.85 -18.50 -7.50
N PHE A 260 -4.54 -19.63 -7.36
CA PHE A 260 -4.11 -20.75 -6.53
C PHE A 260 -4.13 -22.02 -7.36
N GLY A 261 -3.05 -22.80 -7.28
CA GLY A 261 -3.08 -24.19 -7.73
C GLY A 261 -3.90 -25.00 -6.73
N ALA A 262 -4.88 -25.76 -7.21
CA ALA A 262 -5.70 -26.63 -6.38
C ALA A 262 -5.83 -28.01 -7.04
N THR A 263 -5.82 -29.05 -6.22
CA THR A 263 -6.17 -30.40 -6.65
C THR A 263 -7.63 -30.63 -6.27
N LEU A 264 -8.50 -30.80 -7.28
CA LEU A 264 -9.89 -31.18 -7.06
C LEU A 264 -9.93 -32.71 -6.92
N MET A 265 -10.44 -33.21 -5.79
CA MET A 265 -10.67 -34.62 -5.52
C MET A 265 -12.14 -34.98 -5.73
#